data_AF-Q1GJW6-F1
#
_entry.id   AF-Q1GJW6-F1
#
_cell.length_a   1.000
_cell.length_b   1.000
_cell.length_c   1.000
_cell.angle_alpha   90.00
_cell.angle_beta   90.00
_cell.angle_gamma   90.00
#
_symmetry.space_group_name_H-M   'P 1'
#
loop_
_entity.id
_entity.type
_entity.pdbx_description
1 polymer ?
#
loop_
_entity_poly.entity_id
_entity_poly.type
_entity_poly.pdbx_seq_one_letter_code
_entity_poly.pdbx_strand_id
1 'polypeptide(L)'
;MLRHLTTKFVLALLLAACSTTQGSVSRKSIQIDAMTVTWNDMLQLSSLHEAFPTEKGTSIYMFTRLFKDPTYTPRKAQLSNGWTVTGNIGACDLILRKQPANAQQLYDECRTKLAALAAPKPQPELGLKEFINLAERAVQQEGSCQWLGYDRGLDLTVRAHGSLASFSDERLFFAKLKCS
;
A
#
# COMPACT_ATOMS: atom_id res chain seq x y z
N MET A 1 52.33 -50.40 -3.60
CA MET A 1 52.19 -48.94 -3.65
C MET A 1 50.86 -48.64 -4.33
N LEU A 2 49.77 -48.35 -3.59
CA LEU A 2 49.29 -46.98 -3.26
C LEU A 2 49.18 -46.11 -4.55
N ARG A 3 48.03 -45.60 -5.00
CA ARG A 3 46.90 -44.99 -4.27
C ARG A 3 45.59 -45.03 -5.07
N HIS A 4 44.50 -45.14 -4.32
CA HIS A 4 43.12 -44.87 -4.70
C HIS A 4 42.89 -43.42 -5.17
N LEU A 5 42.06 -43.23 -6.19
CA LEU A 5 41.27 -42.01 -6.36
C LEU A 5 39.80 -42.40 -6.60
N THR A 6 39.06 -42.47 -5.50
CA THR A 6 37.60 -42.56 -5.47
C THR A 6 37.03 -41.16 -5.60
N THR A 7 36.49 -40.82 -6.77
CA THR A 7 35.77 -39.56 -6.96
C THR A 7 34.30 -39.75 -6.56
N LYS A 8 33.96 -39.17 -5.41
CA LYS A 8 32.62 -39.14 -4.84
C LYS A 8 31.73 -38.22 -5.68
N PHE A 9 30.66 -38.76 -6.28
CA PHE A 9 29.55 -37.92 -6.74
C PHE A 9 28.63 -37.66 -5.54
N VAL A 10 28.58 -36.40 -5.13
CA VAL A 10 27.75 -35.91 -4.04
C VAL A 10 26.30 -35.83 -4.54
N LEU A 11 25.44 -36.64 -3.93
CA LEU A 11 24.00 -36.62 -4.10
C LEU A 11 23.44 -35.38 -3.38
N ALA A 12 23.19 -34.31 -4.11
CA ALA A 12 22.51 -33.12 -3.56
C ALA A 12 21.00 -33.42 -3.46
N LEU A 13 20.56 -33.95 -2.31
CA LEU A 13 19.16 -33.86 -1.90
C LEU A 13 18.84 -32.38 -1.58
N LEU A 14 18.32 -31.66 -2.56
CA LEU A 14 17.60 -30.43 -2.32
C LEU A 14 16.21 -30.80 -1.80
N LEU A 15 16.13 -30.98 -0.48
CA LEU A 15 14.87 -31.02 0.24
C LEU A 15 14.13 -29.70 -0.04
N ALA A 16 12.93 -29.86 -0.59
CA ALA A 16 11.97 -28.81 -0.81
C ALA A 16 11.74 -28.01 0.49
N ALA A 17 12.32 -26.83 0.57
CA ALA A 17 11.84 -25.80 1.47
C ALA A 17 10.53 -25.27 0.88
N CYS A 18 9.42 -25.96 1.16
CA CYS A 18 8.10 -25.33 1.14
C CYS A 18 8.09 -24.31 2.28
N SER A 19 8.64 -23.12 2.03
CA SER A 19 8.37 -21.97 2.89
C SER A 19 6.92 -21.56 2.65
N THR A 20 6.04 -22.03 3.52
CA THR A 20 4.73 -21.42 3.75
C THR A 20 4.96 -19.97 4.20
N THR A 21 5.04 -19.07 3.22
CA THR A 21 4.95 -17.64 3.48
C THR A 21 3.49 -17.35 3.82
N GLN A 22 3.25 -17.15 5.12
CA GLN A 22 2.04 -16.50 5.63
C GLN A 22 1.77 -15.25 4.79
N GLY A 23 0.51 -15.07 4.39
CA GLY A 23 -0.02 -14.09 3.42
C GLY A 23 0.46 -12.66 3.62
N SER A 24 1.67 -12.37 3.17
CA SER A 24 2.15 -11.04 2.89
C SER A 24 1.47 -10.59 1.61
N VAL A 25 0.41 -9.77 1.74
CA VAL A 25 -0.17 -9.01 0.63
C VAL A 25 0.98 -8.45 -0.20
N SER A 26 1.15 -8.98 -1.42
CA SER A 26 2.25 -8.58 -2.30
C SER A 26 2.06 -7.11 -2.67
N ARG A 27 2.78 -6.25 -1.97
CA ARG A 27 2.75 -4.80 -2.15
C ARG A 27 3.90 -4.40 -3.06
N LYS A 28 3.57 -3.84 -4.21
CA LYS A 28 4.53 -3.22 -5.12
C LYS A 28 4.35 -1.71 -5.12
N SER A 29 5.44 -0.99 -5.32
CA SER A 29 5.43 0.47 -5.35
C SER A 29 6.54 1.01 -6.23
N ILE A 30 6.23 2.00 -7.05
CA ILE A 30 7.20 2.69 -7.89
C ILE A 30 6.92 4.19 -7.91
N GLN A 31 7.97 4.98 -8.06
CA GLN A 31 7.87 6.42 -8.25
C GLN A 31 7.78 6.72 -9.75
N ILE A 32 6.71 7.42 -10.16
CA ILE A 32 6.55 7.97 -11.50
C ILE A 32 6.38 9.48 -11.33
N ASP A 33 7.32 10.25 -11.88
CA ASP A 33 7.35 11.71 -11.73
C ASP A 33 7.31 12.09 -10.22
N ALA A 34 6.41 12.99 -9.82
CA ALA A 34 6.21 13.39 -8.42
C ALA A 34 5.25 12.47 -7.63
N MET A 35 4.79 11.35 -8.21
CA MET A 35 3.80 10.46 -7.60
C MET A 35 4.41 9.10 -7.29
N THR A 36 4.15 8.59 -6.09
CA THR A 36 4.34 7.17 -5.79
C THR A 36 3.06 6.43 -6.12
N VAL A 37 3.12 5.46 -7.01
CA VAL A 37 2.02 4.52 -7.29
C VAL A 37 2.29 3.23 -6.54
N THR A 38 1.32 2.77 -5.76
CA THR A 38 1.37 1.51 -5.03
C THR A 38 0.24 0.61 -5.50
N TRP A 39 0.49 -0.70 -5.63
CA TRP A 39 -0.57 -1.68 -5.84
C TRP A 39 -0.41 -2.91 -4.97
N ASN A 40 -1.54 -3.48 -4.59
CA ASN A 40 -1.64 -4.59 -3.66
C ASN A 40 -2.57 -5.65 -4.23
N ASP A 41 -2.14 -6.91 -4.19
CA ASP A 41 -2.96 -8.04 -4.63
C ASP A 41 -4.11 -8.27 -3.65
N MET A 42 -5.34 -8.02 -4.11
CA MET A 42 -6.53 -8.09 -3.27
C MET A 42 -7.10 -9.50 -3.14
N LEU A 43 -6.78 -10.41 -4.07
CA LEU A 43 -7.23 -11.80 -3.98
C LEU A 43 -6.41 -12.62 -2.98
N GLN A 44 -5.39 -12.01 -2.36
CA GLN A 44 -4.76 -12.58 -1.17
C GLN A 44 -5.63 -12.41 0.09
N LEU A 45 -6.68 -11.58 0.04
CA LEU A 45 -7.71 -11.54 1.06
C LEU A 45 -8.71 -12.66 0.80
N SER A 46 -8.87 -13.58 1.75
CA SER A 46 -9.71 -14.78 1.59
C SER A 46 -11.15 -14.47 1.17
N SER A 47 -11.74 -13.38 1.69
CA SER A 47 -13.10 -12.94 1.35
C SER A 47 -13.29 -12.45 -0.09
N LEU A 48 -12.20 -12.08 -0.77
CA LEU A 48 -12.22 -11.63 -2.16
C LEU A 48 -11.83 -12.75 -3.13
N HIS A 49 -10.95 -13.66 -2.71
CA HIS A 49 -10.52 -14.79 -3.53
C HIS A 49 -11.69 -15.62 -4.07
N GLU A 50 -12.65 -15.94 -3.22
CA GLU A 50 -13.81 -16.77 -3.59
C GLU A 50 -14.84 -16.01 -4.44
N ALA A 51 -14.96 -14.70 -4.22
CA ALA A 51 -15.96 -13.87 -4.91
C ALA A 51 -15.54 -13.48 -6.34
N PHE A 52 -14.24 -13.51 -6.63
CA PHE A 52 -13.69 -13.05 -7.90
C PHE A 52 -12.73 -14.10 -8.47
N PRO A 53 -13.24 -15.20 -9.05
CA PRO A 53 -12.41 -16.19 -9.70
C PRO A 53 -11.66 -15.56 -10.87
N THR A 54 -10.35 -15.77 -10.92
CA THR A 54 -9.47 -15.30 -11.99
C THR A 54 -8.74 -16.45 -12.66
N GLU A 55 -8.30 -16.23 -13.90
CA GLU A 55 -7.41 -17.16 -14.60
C GLU A 55 -6.07 -17.29 -13.88
N LYS A 56 -5.38 -18.42 -14.08
CA LYS A 56 -4.07 -18.68 -13.47
C LYS A 56 -3.07 -17.54 -13.77
N GLY A 57 -2.44 -17.02 -12.72
CA GLY A 57 -1.48 -15.91 -12.79
C GLY A 57 -2.10 -14.52 -12.93
N THR A 58 -3.43 -14.43 -13.03
CA THR A 58 -4.17 -13.16 -13.03
C THR A 58 -4.72 -12.88 -11.64
N SER A 59 -4.63 -11.63 -11.20
CA SER A 59 -5.29 -11.19 -9.96
C SER A 59 -5.88 -9.79 -10.09
N ILE A 60 -6.66 -9.38 -9.09
CA ILE A 60 -7.23 -8.05 -8.93
C ILE A 60 -6.34 -7.28 -7.96
N TYR A 61 -5.85 -6.12 -8.40
CA TYR A 61 -4.98 -5.26 -7.62
C TYR A 61 -5.68 -3.96 -7.28
N MET A 62 -5.52 -3.53 -6.03
CA MET A 62 -5.90 -2.19 -5.59
C MET A 62 -4.75 -1.24 -5.81
N PHE A 63 -4.97 -0.24 -6.65
CA PHE A 63 -4.03 0.84 -6.91
C PHE A 63 -4.32 2.02 -5.98
N THR A 64 -3.27 2.56 -5.38
CA THR A 64 -3.30 3.81 -4.61
C THR A 64 -2.15 4.72 -5.07
N ARG A 65 -2.30 6.02 -4.84
CA ARG A 65 -1.26 7.00 -5.14
C ARG A 65 -0.99 7.91 -3.96
N LEU A 66 0.25 8.35 -3.87
CA LEU A 66 0.70 9.36 -2.93
C LEU A 66 1.48 10.41 -3.72
N PHE A 67 1.03 11.67 -3.65
CA PHE A 67 1.83 12.77 -4.16
C PHE A 67 2.99 12.99 -3.20
N LYS A 68 4.20 12.78 -3.68
CA LYS A 68 5.41 13.14 -2.96
C LYS A 68 5.72 14.59 -3.29
N ASP A 69 5.07 15.50 -2.56
CA ASP A 69 5.46 16.89 -2.59
C ASP A 69 6.85 17.03 -1.93
N PRO A 70 7.91 17.36 -2.69
CA PRO A 70 9.25 17.53 -2.11
C PRO A 70 9.33 18.72 -1.16
N THR A 71 8.33 19.62 -1.17
CA THR A 71 8.19 20.75 -0.26
C THR A 71 7.26 20.45 0.93
N TYR A 72 6.65 19.26 0.98
CA TYR A 72 5.79 18.86 2.09
C TYR A 72 6.59 18.74 3.38
N THR A 73 6.39 19.70 4.25
CA THR A 73 6.85 19.65 5.63
C THR A 73 5.68 19.18 6.48
N PRO A 74 5.73 17.97 7.08
CA PRO A 74 4.64 17.52 7.93
C PRO A 74 4.50 18.47 9.11
N ARG A 75 3.25 18.81 9.45
CA ARG A 75 2.97 19.64 10.63
C ARG A 75 3.43 18.90 11.89
N LYS A 76 4.09 19.62 12.78
CA LYS A 76 4.61 19.08 14.04
C LYS A 76 4.12 19.95 15.18
N ALA A 77 3.49 19.33 16.17
CA ALA A 77 3.15 19.96 17.44
C ALA A 77 4.03 19.36 18.54
N GLN A 78 4.85 20.22 19.15
CA GLN A 78 5.56 19.88 20.38
C GLN A 78 4.62 20.11 21.57
N LEU A 79 4.34 19.08 22.36
CA LEU A 79 3.46 19.13 23.52
C LEU A 79 4.24 19.46 24.79
N SER A 80 3.51 19.92 25.81
CA SER A 80 4.03 20.27 27.14
C SER A 80 4.77 19.12 27.85
N ASN A 81 4.39 17.87 27.57
CA ASN A 81 5.05 16.67 28.11
C ASN A 81 6.30 16.22 27.32
N GLY A 82 6.77 17.02 26.35
CA GLY A 82 7.92 16.69 25.53
C GLY A 82 7.63 15.80 24.31
N TRP A 83 6.38 15.36 24.10
CA TRP A 83 6.02 14.58 22.91
C TRP A 83 5.92 15.45 21.67
N THR A 84 6.38 14.92 20.53
CA THR A 84 6.12 15.54 19.22
C THR A 84 5.05 14.73 18.49
N VAL A 85 3.94 15.38 18.15
CA VAL A 85 2.92 14.80 17.27
C VAL A 85 3.14 15.31 15.86
N THR A 86 3.28 14.39 14.91
CA THR A 86 3.52 14.71 13.49
C THR A 86 2.30 14.29 12.67
N GLY A 87 1.76 15.17 11.82
CA GLY A 87 0.66 14.84 10.90
C GLY A 87 -0.50 15.85 10.90
N ASN A 88 -1.72 15.34 10.79
CA ASN A 88 -2.93 16.15 10.82
C ASN A 88 -3.60 16.11 12.21
N ILE A 89 -4.71 16.84 12.38
CA ILE A 89 -5.46 16.90 13.65
C ILE A 89 -5.87 15.49 14.14
N GLY A 90 -6.15 14.55 13.24
CA GLY A 90 -6.49 13.16 13.60
C GLY A 90 -5.32 12.38 14.22
N ALA A 91 -4.07 12.80 14.01
CA ALA A 91 -2.93 12.20 14.69
C ALA A 91 -2.97 12.39 16.22
N CYS A 92 -3.74 13.38 16.73
CA CYS A 92 -3.93 13.58 18.16
C CYS A 92 -4.70 12.43 18.83
N ASP A 93 -5.54 11.68 18.10
CA ASP A 93 -6.31 10.56 18.67
C ASP A 93 -5.38 9.45 19.22
N LEU A 94 -4.13 9.37 18.75
CA LEU A 94 -3.11 8.47 19.29
C LEU A 94 -2.79 8.74 20.77
N ILE A 95 -2.95 9.98 21.23
CA ILE A 95 -2.74 10.36 22.64
C ILE A 95 -3.79 9.68 23.52
N LEU A 96 -5.06 9.71 23.10
CA LEU A 96 -6.16 9.08 23.82
C LEU A 96 -5.99 7.55 23.88
N ARG A 97 -5.49 6.94 22.79
CA ARG A 97 -5.22 5.48 22.75
C ARG A 97 -4.08 5.07 23.67
N LYS A 98 -3.06 5.92 23.85
CA LYS A 98 -1.91 5.66 24.72
C LYS A 98 -2.18 5.92 26.20
N GLN A 99 -3.28 6.58 26.53
CA GLN A 99 -3.73 6.87 27.89
C GLN A 99 -2.63 7.36 28.85
N PRO A 100 -1.85 8.41 28.53
CA PRO A 100 -0.97 9.03 29.52
C PRO A 100 -1.79 9.66 30.66
N ALA A 101 -1.17 9.92 31.81
CA ALA A 101 -1.85 10.45 33.00
C ALA A 101 -2.72 11.71 32.73
N ASN A 102 -2.36 12.51 31.72
CA ASN A 102 -3.08 13.73 31.32
C ASN A 102 -3.59 13.64 29.86
N ALA A 103 -4.09 12.48 29.43
CA ALA A 103 -4.45 12.19 28.04
C ALA A 103 -5.38 13.24 27.40
N GLN A 104 -6.43 13.65 28.12
CA GLN A 104 -7.40 14.60 27.59
C GLN A 104 -6.79 16.00 27.41
N GLN A 105 -6.02 16.48 28.40
CA GLN A 105 -5.34 17.77 28.30
C GLN A 105 -4.33 17.79 27.14
N LEU A 106 -3.54 16.72 26.98
CA LEU A 106 -2.56 16.60 25.89
C LEU A 106 -3.24 16.48 24.52
N TYR A 107 -4.41 15.85 24.46
CA TYR A 107 -5.24 15.79 23.26
C TYR A 107 -5.71 17.18 22.82
N ASP A 108 -6.26 17.96 23.73
CA ASP A 108 -6.76 19.31 23.45
C ASP A 108 -5.62 20.27 23.08
N GLU A 109 -4.47 20.16 23.76
CA GLU A 109 -3.25 20.88 23.43
C GLU A 109 -2.76 20.55 22.01
N CYS A 110 -2.71 19.26 21.67
CA CYS A 110 -2.32 18.78 20.34
C CYS A 110 -3.21 19.35 19.24
N ARG A 111 -4.53 19.28 19.41
CA ARG A 111 -5.49 19.77 18.42
C ARG A 111 -5.35 21.28 18.22
N THR A 112 -5.21 22.03 19.31
CA THR A 112 -5.03 23.48 19.27
C THR A 112 -3.76 23.86 18.52
N LYS A 113 -2.63 23.23 18.87
CA LYS A 113 -1.34 23.50 18.23
C LYS A 113 -1.35 23.12 16.74
N LEU A 114 -1.91 21.97 16.37
CA LEU A 114 -1.98 21.56 14.96
C LEU A 114 -2.98 22.38 14.14
N ALA A 115 -4.05 22.89 14.75
CA ALA A 115 -5.02 23.77 14.09
C ALA A 115 -4.43 25.17 13.82
N ALA A 116 -3.53 25.67 14.68
CA ALA A 116 -2.84 26.94 14.49
C ALA A 116 -1.75 26.90 13.40
N LEU A 117 -1.31 25.71 13.00
CA LEU A 117 -0.35 25.54 11.91
C LEU A 117 -1.05 25.65 10.56
N ALA A 118 -0.40 26.35 9.62
CA ALA A 118 -0.87 26.47 8.24
C ALA A 118 -1.28 25.11 7.67
N ALA A 119 -2.45 25.06 7.05
CA ALA A 119 -2.89 23.84 6.38
C ALA A 119 -1.85 23.43 5.33
N PRO A 120 -1.52 22.13 5.20
CA PRO A 120 -0.67 21.69 4.11
C PRO A 120 -1.32 22.12 2.79
N LYS A 121 -0.50 22.49 1.81
CA LYS A 121 -1.00 22.82 0.48
C LYS A 121 -1.84 21.63 -0.03
N PRO A 122 -3.04 21.89 -0.59
CA PRO A 122 -3.82 20.83 -1.19
C PRO A 122 -2.95 20.13 -2.23
N GLN A 123 -2.84 18.82 -2.12
CA GLN A 123 -2.13 18.03 -3.11
C GLN A 123 -2.92 18.07 -4.42
N PRO A 124 -2.26 18.10 -5.59
CA PRO A 124 -2.97 18.02 -6.86
C PRO A 124 -3.85 16.76 -6.88
N GLU A 125 -5.16 16.96 -6.96
CA GLU A 125 -6.09 15.86 -7.19
C GLU A 125 -5.99 15.46 -8.65
N LEU A 126 -5.49 14.25 -8.88
CA LEU A 126 -5.42 13.65 -10.20
C LEU A 126 -6.77 12.95 -10.46
N GLY A 127 -7.42 13.25 -11.58
CA GLY A 127 -8.70 12.60 -11.90
C GLY A 127 -8.53 11.08 -12.07
N LEU A 128 -9.61 10.31 -11.87
CA LEU A 128 -9.56 8.84 -12.00
C LEU A 128 -8.90 8.36 -13.30
N LYS A 129 -9.25 8.97 -14.44
CA LYS A 129 -8.68 8.61 -15.76
C LYS A 129 -7.18 8.82 -15.82
N GLU A 130 -6.71 9.95 -15.32
CA GLU A 130 -5.28 10.25 -15.26
C GLU A 130 -4.56 9.25 -14.34
N PHE A 131 -5.24 8.80 -13.29
CA PHE A 131 -4.64 7.86 -12.34
C PHE A 131 -4.51 6.47 -12.94
N ILE A 132 -5.51 6.02 -13.68
CA ILE A 132 -5.45 4.76 -14.43
C ILE A 132 -4.27 4.80 -15.42
N ASN A 133 -4.12 5.89 -16.18
CA ASN A 133 -2.99 6.05 -17.11
C ASN A 133 -1.63 6.04 -16.39
N LEU A 134 -1.54 6.70 -15.24
CA LEU A 134 -0.33 6.72 -14.41
C LEU A 134 0.01 5.31 -13.87
N ALA A 135 -1.00 4.55 -13.46
CA ALA A 135 -0.85 3.20 -12.94
C ALA A 135 -0.45 2.19 -14.02
N GLU A 136 -1.01 2.30 -15.23
CA GLU A 136 -0.59 1.47 -16.37
C GLU A 136 0.90 1.70 -16.69
N ARG A 137 1.33 2.96 -16.78
CA ARG A 137 2.75 3.32 -16.94
C ARG A 137 3.62 2.76 -15.81
N ALA A 138 3.14 2.85 -14.57
CA ALA A 138 3.85 2.33 -13.40
C ALA A 138 4.08 0.81 -13.48
N VAL A 139 3.06 0.05 -13.89
CA VAL A 139 3.15 -1.41 -14.09
C VAL A 139 4.12 -1.73 -15.23
N GLN A 140 4.00 -1.04 -16.37
CA GLN A 140 4.89 -1.22 -17.51
C GLN A 140 6.37 -0.93 -17.17
N GLN A 141 6.63 0.11 -16.38
CA GLN A 141 7.98 0.48 -15.96
C GLN A 141 8.55 -0.46 -14.90
N GLU A 142 7.73 -0.99 -13.99
CA GLU A 142 8.18 -1.97 -13.00
C GLU A 142 8.51 -3.34 -13.64
N GLY A 143 7.72 -3.74 -14.65
CA GLY A 143 8.09 -4.79 -15.60
C GLY A 143 7.84 -6.24 -15.17
N SER A 144 7.43 -6.51 -13.93
CA SER A 144 7.14 -7.89 -13.46
C SER A 144 5.69 -8.35 -13.68
N CYS A 145 4.82 -7.42 -14.09
CA CYS A 145 3.41 -7.67 -14.30
C CYS A 145 2.96 -7.07 -15.63
N GLN A 146 2.02 -7.75 -16.28
CA GLN A 146 1.29 -7.26 -17.44
C GLN A 146 0.01 -6.56 -16.98
N TRP A 147 -0.21 -5.34 -17.47
CA TRP A 147 -1.49 -4.64 -17.33
C TRP A 147 -2.55 -5.31 -18.21
N LEU A 148 -3.64 -5.79 -17.60
CA LEU A 148 -4.76 -6.39 -18.35
C LEU A 148 -5.93 -5.42 -18.56
N GLY A 149 -5.88 -4.24 -17.96
CA GLY A 149 -6.90 -3.20 -18.13
C GLY A 149 -7.65 -2.84 -16.85
N TYR A 150 -8.17 -1.62 -16.87
CA TYR A 150 -9.19 -1.15 -15.94
C TYR A 150 -10.57 -1.47 -16.49
N ASP A 151 -11.43 -2.04 -15.66
CA ASP A 151 -12.84 -2.25 -15.96
C ASP A 151 -13.69 -1.59 -14.88
N ARG A 152 -14.58 -0.68 -15.28
CA ARG A 152 -15.41 0.09 -14.32
C ARG A 152 -16.41 -0.80 -13.59
N GLY A 153 -16.96 -1.81 -14.25
CA GLY A 153 -17.90 -2.75 -13.64
C GLY A 153 -17.24 -3.54 -12.51
N LEU A 154 -16.05 -4.06 -12.77
CA LEU A 154 -15.19 -4.74 -11.80
C LEU A 154 -14.85 -3.83 -10.63
N ASP A 155 -14.35 -2.61 -10.90
CA ASP A 155 -13.97 -1.64 -9.86
C ASP A 155 -15.13 -1.35 -8.90
N LEU A 156 -16.33 -1.09 -9.43
CA LEU A 156 -17.53 -0.86 -8.62
C LEU A 156 -17.95 -2.11 -7.85
N THR A 157 -17.87 -3.30 -8.48
CA THR A 157 -18.25 -4.56 -7.83
C THR A 157 -17.31 -4.89 -6.67
N VAL A 158 -16.00 -4.72 -6.86
CA VAL A 158 -15.00 -4.95 -5.80
C VAL A 158 -15.17 -3.95 -4.65
N ARG A 159 -15.48 -2.67 -4.94
CA ARG A 159 -15.80 -1.67 -3.88
C ARG A 159 -17.01 -2.04 -3.05
N ALA A 160 -18.06 -2.51 -3.70
CA ALA A 160 -19.28 -2.93 -3.05
C ALA A 160 -19.03 -4.15 -2.15
N HIS A 161 -18.17 -5.07 -2.59
CA HIS A 161 -17.81 -6.25 -1.84
C HIS A 161 -16.94 -5.92 -0.63
N GLY A 162 -17.50 -6.02 0.58
CA GLY A 162 -16.77 -5.74 1.82
C GLY A 162 -16.62 -4.25 2.17
N SER A 163 -17.33 -3.35 1.45
CA SER A 163 -17.28 -1.90 1.69
C SER A 163 -15.85 -1.32 1.67
N LEU A 164 -15.03 -1.77 0.71
CA LEU A 164 -13.59 -1.44 0.67
C LEU A 164 -13.33 0.05 0.39
N ALA A 165 -14.22 0.71 -0.36
CA ALA A 165 -14.18 2.14 -0.60
C ALA A 165 -15.53 2.67 -1.11
N SER A 166 -15.76 3.98 -0.98
CA SER A 166 -16.89 4.65 -1.65
C SER A 166 -16.77 4.57 -3.18
N PHE A 167 -17.90 4.55 -3.89
CA PHE A 167 -17.95 4.66 -5.36
C PHE A 167 -17.43 6.00 -5.89
N SER A 168 -17.41 7.03 -5.05
CA SER A 168 -16.89 8.37 -5.39
C SER A 168 -15.41 8.57 -5.04
N ASP A 169 -14.75 7.56 -4.45
CA ASP A 169 -13.36 7.69 -4.02
C ASP A 169 -12.39 7.46 -5.19
N GLU A 170 -11.89 8.54 -5.79
CA GLU A 170 -10.93 8.49 -6.91
C GLU A 170 -9.46 8.34 -6.47
N ARG A 171 -9.19 8.22 -5.16
CA ARG A 171 -7.82 8.06 -4.63
C ARG A 171 -7.30 6.64 -4.81
N LEU A 172 -8.20 5.70 -5.06
CA LEU A 172 -7.91 4.30 -5.35
C LEU A 172 -8.78 3.79 -6.49
N PHE A 173 -8.39 2.67 -7.10
CA PHE A 173 -9.25 1.88 -7.98
C PHE A 173 -8.75 0.43 -8.05
N PHE A 174 -9.57 -0.46 -8.62
CA PHE A 174 -9.20 -1.86 -8.84
C PHE A 174 -9.02 -2.18 -10.32
N ALA A 175 -7.98 -2.93 -10.66
CA ALA A 175 -7.71 -3.39 -12.03
C ALA A 175 -7.07 -4.78 -12.04
N LYS A 176 -7.10 -5.45 -13.19
CA LYS A 176 -6.50 -6.78 -13.34
C LYS A 176 -5.06 -6.67 -13.81
N LEU A 177 -4.18 -7.44 -13.19
CA LEU A 177 -2.81 -7.68 -13.69
C LEU A 177 -2.57 -9.17 -13.85
N LYS A 178 -1.63 -9.52 -14.73
CA LYS A 178 -1.03 -10.85 -14.80
C LYS A 178 0.44 -10.75 -14.42
N CYS A 179 0.83 -11.33 -13.29
CA CYS A 179 2.22 -11.30 -12.83
C CYS A 179 2.86 -12.68 -12.97
N SER A 180 4.15 -12.69 -13.31
CA SER A 180 4.98 -13.90 -13.42
C SER A 180 5.56 -14.32 -12.08
#